data_AF-A0AA86N5Q0-F1
#
_entry.id   AF-A0AA86N5Q0-F1
#
_cell.length_a   1.000
_cell.length_b   1.000
_cell.length_c   1.000
_cell.angle_alpha   90.00
_cell.angle_beta   90.00
_cell.angle_gamma   90.00
#
_symmetry.space_group_name_H-M   'P 1'
#
loop_
_entity.id
_entity.type
_entity.pdbx_description
1 polymer ?
#
loop_
_entity_poly.entity_id
_entity_poly.type
_entity_poly.pdbx_seq_one_letter_code
_entity_poly.pdbx_strand_id
1 'polypeptide(L)'
;MSRDIIFNGRANADVVSINPVRCALIVSQDPTFVKGDTEKFYQLVDNSIQLAIQVHNITREHLKLQKASSNPLFFCEGGCYKKLLCDDTLESVLEGFSWSIGYIGLNECSLLLYSKELHESNQFAIEFLSHLKEQLEAYQKQFNMMFSIYGTPAESMTYSLNQKDRKQFGIVKGVTDKKYYINSFHCNIRQELDPVDKMTIEAPLFHLSKGGRITYTELPNVRNMKAIGQLCREAMKLGLYWGINIQLDECKDCGHSSEFFEHCCSECKSTNIVEITRVCGYISFRLVKGRSRMNDGKLQEIEERVDHVKATQSLKPLKNNDIVNGPGLRVSVWLNGCPHKCKGCHNQQLWDYKPSIPYNVDEIVKLMCTGIQKDLSILGGEPLAPENVNITLKICQAVKQILPDRNIWLWTGYDYEQVKDFEVMKLIDVLVDGKFIQEKKDVSLQYRGSTNQRILNPLTGEVLAKYM
;
A
#
# COMPACT_ATOMS: atom_id res chain seq x y z
N MET A 1 -40.87 0.94 10.17
CA MET A 1 -40.72 2.41 10.08
C MET A 1 -39.30 2.71 9.62
N SER A 2 -39.17 3.37 8.47
CA SER A 2 -37.88 3.92 7.99
C SER A 2 -37.36 4.88 9.07
N ARG A 3 -36.27 4.51 9.77
CA ARG A 3 -35.55 5.47 10.62
C ARG A 3 -34.99 6.53 9.65
N ASP A 4 -35.35 7.79 9.84
CA ASP A 4 -34.73 8.88 9.09
C ASP A 4 -33.21 8.76 9.23
N ILE A 5 -32.50 8.80 8.10
CA ILE A 5 -31.07 8.53 8.09
C ILE A 5 -30.35 9.77 8.65
N ILE A 6 -29.90 9.65 9.90
CA ILE A 6 -29.13 10.70 10.58
C ILE A 6 -27.65 10.52 10.19
N PHE A 7 -27.05 11.57 9.64
CA PHE A 7 -25.62 11.62 9.30
C PHE A 7 -24.84 12.56 10.22
N ASN A 8 -25.37 13.77 10.45
CA ASN A 8 -24.69 14.80 11.23
C ASN A 8 -24.94 14.63 12.73
N GLY A 9 -23.90 14.90 13.54
CA GLY A 9 -23.98 14.87 15.00
C GLY A 9 -24.07 13.47 15.63
N ARG A 10 -23.82 12.40 14.85
CA ARG A 10 -23.60 11.05 15.38
C ARG A 10 -22.15 10.88 15.85
N ALA A 11 -21.92 9.90 16.71
CA ALA A 11 -20.59 9.55 17.21
C ALA A 11 -20.41 8.03 17.29
N ASN A 12 -19.16 7.60 17.49
CA ASN A 12 -18.84 6.26 17.95
C ASN A 12 -18.65 6.31 19.46
N ALA A 13 -19.43 5.52 20.21
CA ALA A 13 -19.44 5.55 21.67
C ALA A 13 -18.22 4.87 22.29
N ASP A 14 -17.77 3.76 21.71
CA ASP A 14 -16.68 2.95 22.25
C ASP A 14 -16.04 2.05 21.17
N VAL A 15 -14.82 1.58 21.42
CA VAL A 15 -14.09 0.60 20.59
C VAL A 15 -13.47 -0.46 21.51
N VAL A 16 -13.86 -1.72 21.33
CA VAL A 16 -13.21 -2.87 21.98
C VAL A 16 -12.64 -3.78 20.90
N SER A 17 -11.32 -3.93 20.88
CA SER A 17 -10.63 -4.76 19.87
C SER A 17 -10.35 -6.17 20.37
N ILE A 18 -10.73 -7.17 19.58
CA ILE A 18 -10.36 -8.58 19.80
C ILE A 18 -8.99 -8.88 19.16
N ASN A 19 -8.27 -9.86 19.73
CA ASN A 19 -6.99 -10.34 19.19
C ASN A 19 -7.17 -11.73 18.54
N PRO A 20 -7.59 -11.81 17.27
CA PRO A 20 -7.77 -13.10 16.60
C PRO A 20 -6.43 -13.84 16.41
N VAL A 21 -5.29 -13.13 16.36
CA VAL A 21 -3.96 -13.76 16.26
C VAL A 21 -3.70 -14.64 17.47
N ARG A 22 -4.11 -14.19 18.67
CA ARG A 22 -4.03 -15.01 19.88
C ARG A 22 -4.83 -16.31 19.75
N CYS A 23 -6.06 -16.23 19.25
CA CYS A 23 -6.91 -17.41 19.02
C CYS A 23 -6.25 -18.36 18.02
N ALA A 24 -5.71 -17.83 16.92
CA ALA A 24 -4.99 -18.61 15.93
C ALA A 24 -3.71 -19.26 16.50
N LEU A 25 -2.95 -18.55 17.36
CA LEU A 25 -1.78 -19.10 18.04
C LEU A 25 -2.14 -20.28 18.93
N ILE A 26 -3.20 -20.14 19.75
CA ILE A 26 -3.69 -21.22 20.63
C ILE A 26 -4.03 -22.47 19.82
N VAL A 27 -4.74 -22.31 18.70
CA VAL A 27 -5.14 -23.43 17.84
C VAL A 27 -3.94 -24.02 17.10
N SER A 28 -3.08 -23.17 16.53
CA SER A 28 -1.93 -23.62 15.72
C SER A 28 -0.85 -24.37 16.49
N GLN A 29 -0.78 -24.21 17.82
CA GLN A 29 0.16 -24.92 18.68
C GLN A 29 -0.40 -26.24 19.23
N ASP A 30 -1.69 -26.51 19.01
CA ASP A 30 -2.26 -27.81 19.32
C ASP A 30 -1.66 -28.87 18.38
N PRO A 31 -0.97 -29.91 18.88
CA PRO A 31 -0.36 -30.95 18.04
C PRO A 31 -1.37 -31.70 17.16
N THR A 32 -2.66 -31.64 17.49
CA THR A 32 -3.74 -32.29 16.75
C THR A 32 -4.36 -31.41 15.67
N PHE A 33 -3.99 -30.12 15.62
CA PHE A 33 -4.57 -29.17 14.69
C PHE A 33 -4.19 -29.48 13.24
N VAL A 34 -5.20 -29.52 12.38
CA VAL A 34 -5.06 -29.65 10.94
C VAL A 34 -5.32 -28.29 10.29
N LYS A 35 -4.43 -27.84 9.41
CA LYS A 35 -4.59 -26.56 8.69
C LYS A 35 -5.94 -26.53 7.97
N GLY A 36 -6.66 -25.41 8.11
CA GLY A 36 -8.02 -25.24 7.60
C GLY A 36 -9.15 -25.64 8.57
N ASP A 37 -8.86 -26.35 9.66
CA ASP A 37 -9.85 -26.67 10.69
C ASP A 37 -10.11 -25.48 11.62
N THR A 38 -11.08 -24.65 11.27
CA THR A 38 -11.31 -23.38 11.97
C THR A 38 -12.35 -23.45 13.09
N GLU A 39 -12.88 -24.63 13.42
CA GLU A 39 -13.96 -24.77 14.42
C GLU A 39 -13.54 -24.24 15.80
N LYS A 40 -12.43 -24.76 16.34
CA LYS A 40 -11.87 -24.32 17.63
C LYS A 40 -11.43 -22.85 17.60
N PHE A 41 -11.00 -22.37 16.45
CA PHE A 41 -10.63 -20.96 16.27
C PHE A 41 -11.86 -20.05 16.41
N TYR A 42 -12.94 -20.35 15.69
CA TYR A 42 -14.17 -19.55 15.76
C TYR A 42 -14.82 -19.62 17.14
N GLN A 43 -14.76 -20.76 17.83
CA GLN A 43 -15.22 -20.85 19.22
C GLN A 43 -14.48 -19.86 20.15
N LEU A 44 -13.15 -19.74 20.03
CA LEU A 44 -12.36 -18.78 20.82
C LEU A 44 -12.63 -17.32 20.42
N VAL A 45 -12.87 -17.08 19.13
CA VAL A 45 -13.24 -15.76 18.62
C VAL A 45 -14.61 -15.36 19.16
N ASP A 46 -15.59 -16.25 19.15
CA ASP A 46 -16.95 -16.00 19.65
C ASP A 46 -16.97 -15.68 21.14
N ASN A 47 -16.18 -16.40 21.93
CA ASN A 47 -15.98 -16.07 23.35
C ASN A 47 -15.41 -14.65 23.53
N SER A 48 -14.49 -14.23 22.65
CA SER A 48 -13.89 -12.89 22.67
C SER A 48 -14.90 -11.82 22.23
N ILE A 49 -15.72 -12.11 21.23
CA ILE A 49 -16.80 -11.22 20.78
C ILE A 49 -17.81 -11.04 21.91
N GLN A 50 -18.26 -12.13 22.54
CA GLN A 50 -19.21 -12.08 23.64
C GLN A 50 -18.70 -11.22 24.79
N LEU A 51 -17.43 -11.36 25.17
CA LEU A 51 -16.81 -10.52 26.19
C LEU A 51 -16.80 -9.04 25.77
N ALA A 52 -16.44 -8.74 24.53
CA ALA A 52 -16.44 -7.38 24.01
C ALA A 52 -17.85 -6.75 24.01
N ILE A 53 -18.88 -7.54 23.67
CA ILE A 53 -20.29 -7.12 23.73
C ILE A 53 -20.71 -6.82 25.17
N GLN A 54 -20.29 -7.64 26.14
CA GLN A 54 -20.55 -7.38 27.56
C GLN A 54 -19.91 -6.07 28.02
N VAL A 55 -18.66 -5.80 27.62
CA VAL A 55 -17.98 -4.53 27.92
C VAL A 55 -18.76 -3.35 27.33
N HIS A 56 -19.13 -3.41 26.06
CA HIS A 56 -19.94 -2.36 25.43
C HIS A 56 -21.27 -2.12 26.15
N ASN A 57 -21.95 -3.18 26.57
CA ASN A 57 -23.21 -3.07 27.29
C ASN A 57 -23.02 -2.42 28.67
N ILE A 58 -21.97 -2.79 29.41
CA ILE A 58 -21.62 -2.14 30.69
C ILE A 58 -21.33 -0.65 30.47
N THR A 59 -20.50 -0.32 29.46
CA THR A 59 -20.19 1.06 29.08
C THR A 59 -21.46 1.83 28.73
N ARG A 60 -22.36 1.23 27.95
CA ARG A 60 -23.65 1.83 27.58
C ARG A 60 -24.49 2.14 28.81
N GLU A 61 -24.72 1.18 29.69
CA GLU A 61 -25.54 1.41 30.89
C GLU A 61 -24.95 2.47 31.80
N HIS A 62 -23.62 2.59 31.87
CA HIS A 62 -22.97 3.70 32.56
C HIS A 62 -23.21 5.05 31.86
N LEU A 63 -23.01 5.14 30.54
CA LEU A 63 -23.18 6.37 29.78
C LEU A 63 -24.63 6.87 29.81
N LYS A 64 -25.62 5.98 29.82
CA LYS A 64 -27.04 6.34 29.90
C LYS A 64 -27.37 7.21 31.11
N LEU A 65 -26.64 7.04 32.21
CA LEU A 65 -26.88 7.76 33.47
C LEU A 65 -26.13 9.10 33.56
N GLN A 66 -25.20 9.36 32.64
CA GLN A 66 -24.46 10.61 32.61
C GLN A 66 -25.38 11.77 32.20
N LYS A 67 -25.11 12.95 32.77
CA LYS A 67 -25.80 14.19 32.39
C LYS A 67 -25.20 14.80 31.13
N ALA A 68 -26.03 15.46 30.33
CA ALA A 68 -25.59 16.21 29.14
C ALA A 68 -24.57 17.32 29.48
N SER A 69 -24.61 17.83 30.71
CA SER A 69 -23.62 18.79 31.24
C SER A 69 -22.19 18.26 31.29
N SER A 70 -21.96 16.96 31.12
CA SER A 70 -20.62 16.37 31.02
C SER A 70 -19.83 16.84 29.79
N ASN A 71 -20.53 17.17 28.70
CA ASN A 71 -19.95 17.81 27.52
C ASN A 71 -21.01 18.74 26.88
N PRO A 72 -21.19 19.95 27.43
CA PRO A 72 -22.25 20.87 26.99
C PRO A 72 -22.11 21.28 25.53
N LEU A 73 -20.88 21.45 25.02
CA LEU A 73 -20.67 21.81 23.62
C LEU A 73 -21.24 20.73 22.68
N PHE A 74 -20.99 19.46 23.00
CA PHE A 74 -21.48 18.37 22.18
C PHE A 74 -22.96 18.11 22.39
N PHE A 75 -23.41 17.91 23.63
CA PHE A 75 -24.79 17.49 23.91
C PHE A 75 -25.81 18.63 23.96
N CYS A 76 -25.40 19.84 24.34
CA CYS A 76 -26.30 20.97 24.59
C CYS A 76 -26.22 22.06 23.52
N GLU A 77 -25.10 22.21 22.81
CA GLU A 77 -24.89 23.34 21.86
C GLU A 77 -24.84 22.92 20.38
N GLY A 78 -25.42 21.76 20.06
CA GLY A 78 -25.64 21.33 18.68
C GLY A 78 -24.51 20.52 18.05
N GLY A 79 -23.52 20.07 18.83
CA GLY A 79 -22.54 19.10 18.34
C GLY A 79 -23.13 17.71 18.08
N CYS A 80 -24.12 17.31 18.87
CA CYS A 80 -24.86 16.05 18.74
C CYS A 80 -26.12 16.25 17.89
N TYR A 81 -26.59 15.17 17.24
CA TYR A 81 -27.77 15.19 16.35
C TYR A 81 -29.08 15.57 17.06
N LYS A 82 -29.07 15.54 18.39
CA LYS A 82 -30.16 15.96 19.26
C LYS A 82 -29.58 16.87 20.34
N LYS A 83 -30.21 18.04 20.52
CA LYS A 83 -29.87 19.00 21.56
C LYS A 83 -30.59 18.60 22.86
N LEU A 84 -29.83 18.42 23.92
CA LEU A 84 -30.30 18.10 25.27
C LEU A 84 -30.18 19.33 26.18
N LEU A 85 -30.99 19.37 27.25
CA LEU A 85 -30.77 20.30 28.37
C LEU A 85 -29.66 19.76 29.27
N CYS A 86 -28.97 20.65 30.00
CA CYS A 86 -27.82 20.26 30.84
C CYS A 86 -28.11 19.12 31.83
N ASP A 87 -29.32 19.08 32.38
CA ASP A 87 -29.75 18.08 33.36
C ASP A 87 -30.32 16.80 32.74
N ASP A 88 -30.56 16.76 31.43
CA ASP A 88 -31.02 15.56 30.73
C ASP A 88 -29.95 14.47 30.75
N THR A 89 -30.39 13.22 30.69
CA THR A 89 -29.49 12.07 30.57
C THR A 89 -29.12 11.79 29.11
N LEU A 90 -27.99 11.10 28.89
CA LEU A 90 -27.51 10.78 27.54
C LEU A 90 -28.28 9.64 26.84
N GLU A 91 -29.22 8.97 27.51
CA GLU A 91 -29.88 7.77 26.98
C GLU A 91 -30.42 7.96 25.55
N SER A 92 -31.10 9.08 25.30
CA SER A 92 -31.75 9.33 24.00
C SER A 92 -30.78 9.65 22.85
N VAL A 93 -29.52 10.01 23.13
CA VAL A 93 -28.50 10.25 22.08
C VAL A 93 -27.69 8.99 21.77
N LEU A 94 -27.63 8.03 22.68
CA LEU A 94 -26.87 6.79 22.47
C LEU A 94 -27.46 5.91 21.36
N GLU A 95 -28.76 6.05 21.05
CA GLU A 95 -29.40 5.36 19.93
C GLU A 95 -28.81 5.73 18.56
N GLY A 96 -28.22 6.92 18.45
CA GLY A 96 -27.55 7.39 17.25
C GLY A 96 -26.07 7.00 17.19
N PHE A 97 -25.50 6.41 18.25
CA PHE A 97 -24.06 6.13 18.31
C PHE A 97 -23.73 4.71 17.88
N SER A 98 -22.59 4.54 17.20
CA SER A 98 -22.04 3.23 16.84
C SER A 98 -21.18 2.67 17.97
N TRP A 99 -21.05 1.35 18.01
CA TRP A 99 -20.27 0.60 18.99
C TRP A 99 -19.32 -0.33 18.24
N SER A 100 -18.02 -0.07 18.34
CA SER A 100 -17.06 -0.71 17.45
C SER A 100 -16.44 -1.96 18.05
N ILE A 101 -16.45 -3.04 17.26
CA ILE A 101 -15.67 -4.25 17.55
C ILE A 101 -14.46 -4.24 16.64
N GLY A 102 -13.32 -3.99 17.26
CA GLY A 102 -12.04 -3.88 16.58
C GLY A 102 -11.41 -5.25 16.33
N TYR A 103 -10.56 -5.36 15.32
CA TYR A 103 -9.69 -6.52 15.11
C TYR A 103 -8.35 -6.09 14.51
N ILE A 104 -7.35 -6.98 14.57
CA ILE A 104 -6.02 -6.80 13.96
C ILE A 104 -5.46 -8.15 13.47
N GLY A 105 -4.44 -8.12 12.60
CA GLY A 105 -3.58 -9.27 12.33
C GLY A 105 -4.19 -10.38 11.48
N LEU A 106 -5.08 -10.06 10.52
CA LEU A 106 -5.67 -11.10 9.67
C LEU A 106 -4.64 -11.81 8.77
N ASN A 107 -3.53 -11.14 8.43
CA ASN A 107 -2.44 -11.77 7.70
C ASN A 107 -1.76 -12.88 8.52
N GLU A 108 -1.45 -12.60 9.78
CA GLU A 108 -0.89 -13.59 10.70
C GLU A 108 -1.87 -14.74 10.96
N CYS A 109 -3.16 -14.45 11.15
CA CYS A 109 -4.18 -15.50 11.31
C CYS A 109 -4.24 -16.41 10.10
N SER A 110 -4.26 -15.84 8.88
CA SER A 110 -4.26 -16.62 7.63
C SER A 110 -3.01 -17.50 7.52
N LEU A 111 -1.84 -16.96 7.86
CA LEU A 111 -0.59 -17.72 7.86
C LEU A 111 -0.62 -18.87 8.89
N LEU A 112 -1.15 -18.63 10.09
CA LEU A 112 -1.24 -19.63 11.15
C LEU A 112 -2.26 -20.73 10.85
N LEU A 113 -3.38 -20.41 10.22
CA LEU A 113 -4.49 -21.36 10.03
C LEU A 113 -4.44 -22.07 8.66
N TYR A 114 -3.96 -21.39 7.62
CA TYR A 114 -3.97 -21.90 6.23
C TYR A 114 -2.58 -21.95 5.58
N SER A 115 -1.53 -21.49 6.28
CA SER A 115 -0.17 -21.40 5.72
C SER A 115 -0.10 -20.52 4.46
N LYS A 116 -1.01 -19.55 4.33
CA LYS A 116 -1.07 -18.58 3.24
C LYS A 116 -1.22 -17.19 3.80
N GLU A 117 -0.49 -16.23 3.24
CA GLU A 117 -0.69 -14.81 3.52
C GLU A 117 -1.85 -14.24 2.69
N LEU A 118 -2.36 -13.06 3.07
CA LEU A 118 -3.56 -12.49 2.40
C LEU A 118 -3.33 -12.18 0.92
N HIS A 119 -2.08 -11.91 0.55
CA HIS A 119 -1.73 -11.64 -0.84
C HIS A 119 -1.77 -12.91 -1.72
N GLU A 120 -1.65 -14.09 -1.11
CA GLU A 120 -1.76 -15.39 -1.79
C GLU A 120 -3.21 -15.89 -1.80
N SER A 121 -3.94 -15.64 -0.71
CA SER A 121 -5.37 -15.92 -0.60
C SER A 121 -5.99 -15.09 0.52
N ASN A 122 -6.99 -14.27 0.19
CA ASN A 122 -7.77 -13.49 1.17
C ASN A 122 -9.03 -14.24 1.66
N GLN A 123 -9.22 -15.51 1.28
CA GLN A 123 -10.41 -16.30 1.59
C GLN A 123 -10.71 -16.36 3.09
N PHE A 124 -9.69 -16.66 3.91
CA PHE A 124 -9.85 -16.68 5.37
C PHE A 124 -10.32 -15.33 5.92
N ALA A 125 -9.78 -14.22 5.43
CA ALA A 125 -10.17 -12.89 5.91
C ALA A 125 -11.61 -12.55 5.52
N ILE A 126 -12.08 -12.99 4.35
CA ILE A 126 -13.48 -12.87 3.93
C ILE A 126 -14.38 -13.67 4.87
N GLU A 127 -14.03 -14.93 5.15
CA GLU A 127 -14.76 -15.81 6.06
C GLU A 127 -14.84 -15.21 7.47
N PHE A 128 -13.70 -14.78 8.02
CA PHE A 128 -13.62 -14.17 9.35
C PHE A 128 -14.49 -12.91 9.47
N LEU A 129 -14.41 -11.99 8.49
CA LEU A 129 -15.19 -10.76 8.53
C LEU A 129 -16.68 -11.00 8.28
N SER A 130 -17.04 -12.02 7.51
CA SER A 130 -18.42 -12.44 7.30
C SER A 130 -19.00 -13.04 8.58
N HIS A 131 -18.26 -13.92 9.25
CA HIS A 131 -18.64 -14.48 10.55
C HIS A 131 -18.83 -13.37 11.60
N LEU A 132 -17.87 -12.44 11.71
CA LEU A 132 -17.99 -11.31 12.63
C LEU A 132 -19.24 -10.47 12.31
N LYS A 133 -19.53 -10.23 11.03
CA LYS A 133 -20.75 -9.50 10.62
C LYS A 133 -22.01 -10.21 11.09
N GLU A 134 -22.12 -11.52 10.89
CA GLU A 134 -23.28 -12.31 11.30
C GLU A 134 -23.47 -12.28 12.83
N GLN A 135 -22.39 -12.47 13.61
CA GLN A 135 -22.43 -12.38 15.07
C GLN A 135 -22.90 -10.99 15.52
N LEU A 136 -22.36 -9.92 14.95
CA LEU A 136 -22.76 -8.56 15.31
C LEU A 136 -24.21 -8.28 14.93
N GLU A 137 -24.70 -8.72 13.78
CA GLU A 137 -26.12 -8.56 13.40
C GLU A 137 -27.07 -9.26 14.39
N ALA A 138 -26.68 -10.42 14.92
CA ALA A 138 -27.43 -11.10 15.98
C ALA A 138 -27.45 -10.28 17.28
N TYR A 139 -26.29 -9.79 17.74
CA TYR A 139 -26.19 -8.96 18.94
C TYR A 139 -26.85 -7.59 18.79
N GLN A 140 -26.82 -6.99 17.60
CA GLN A 140 -27.54 -5.74 17.31
C GLN A 140 -29.04 -5.90 17.56
N LYS A 141 -29.63 -7.03 17.16
CA LYS A 141 -31.04 -7.34 17.41
C LYS A 141 -31.32 -7.58 18.90
N GLN A 142 -30.42 -8.28 19.58
CA GLN A 142 -30.58 -8.61 21.01
C GLN A 142 -30.50 -7.38 21.91
N PHE A 143 -29.51 -6.51 21.70
CA PHE A 143 -29.24 -5.37 22.58
C PHE A 143 -29.81 -4.03 22.07
N ASN A 144 -30.37 -4.00 20.86
CA ASN A 144 -30.80 -2.77 20.17
C ASN A 144 -29.68 -1.70 20.15
N MET A 145 -28.46 -2.14 19.87
CA MET A 145 -27.25 -1.31 19.74
C MET A 145 -26.72 -1.40 18.31
N MET A 146 -26.13 -0.31 17.79
CA MET A 146 -25.54 -0.30 16.45
C MET A 146 -24.07 -0.73 16.49
N PHE A 147 -23.81 -2.03 16.46
CA PHE A 147 -22.44 -2.54 16.37
C PHE A 147 -21.83 -2.36 14.98
N SER A 148 -20.52 -2.15 14.90
CA SER A 148 -19.80 -2.06 13.64
C SER A 148 -18.42 -2.71 13.70
N ILE A 149 -18.01 -3.34 12.61
CA ILE A 149 -16.68 -3.95 12.47
C ILE A 149 -15.64 -2.85 12.23
N TYR A 150 -14.61 -2.77 13.05
CA TYR A 150 -13.62 -1.70 13.03
C TYR A 150 -12.21 -2.24 12.75
N GLY A 151 -11.63 -1.86 11.60
CA GLY A 151 -10.22 -2.06 11.32
C GLY A 151 -9.39 -1.14 12.21
N THR A 152 -9.04 -1.62 13.41
CA THR A 152 -8.36 -0.83 14.43
C THR A 152 -7.06 -0.25 13.87
N PRO A 153 -6.78 1.07 13.95
CA PRO A 153 -5.49 1.65 13.52
C PRO A 153 -4.29 1.15 14.34
N ALA A 154 -4.56 0.69 15.57
CA ALA A 154 -3.69 -0.12 16.42
C ALA A 154 -2.23 0.34 16.61
N GLU A 155 -1.96 1.65 16.62
CA GLU A 155 -0.62 2.26 16.62
C GLU A 155 0.37 1.68 17.65
N SER A 156 -0.08 1.49 18.89
CA SER A 156 0.68 0.84 19.97
C SER A 156 0.20 -0.60 20.25
N MET A 157 -1.02 -0.90 19.81
CA MET A 157 -1.68 -2.18 20.09
C MET A 157 -1.03 -3.33 19.30
N THR A 158 -0.62 -3.09 18.04
CA THR A 158 0.09 -4.10 17.23
C THR A 158 1.36 -4.60 17.91
N TYR A 159 2.17 -3.68 18.45
CA TYR A 159 3.38 -4.00 19.20
C TYR A 159 3.06 -4.68 20.54
N SER A 160 2.20 -4.07 21.36
CA SER A 160 1.94 -4.57 22.71
C SER A 160 1.28 -5.96 22.74
N LEU A 161 0.37 -6.26 21.80
CA LEU A 161 -0.23 -7.59 21.67
C LEU A 161 0.81 -8.60 21.19
N ASN A 162 1.60 -8.27 20.17
CA ASN A 162 2.68 -9.13 19.68
C ASN A 162 3.67 -9.47 20.80
N GLN A 163 4.12 -8.50 21.60
CA GLN A 163 5.05 -8.75 22.70
C GLN A 163 4.48 -9.67 23.79
N LYS A 164 3.19 -9.52 24.14
CA LYS A 164 2.50 -10.42 25.08
C LYS A 164 2.40 -11.83 24.53
N ASP A 165 2.08 -11.96 23.25
CA ASP A 165 1.93 -13.23 22.57
C ASP A 165 3.30 -13.91 22.41
N ARG A 166 4.34 -13.17 22.01
CA ARG A 166 5.72 -13.66 21.92
C ARG A 166 6.23 -14.19 23.25
N LYS A 167 5.90 -13.53 24.37
CA LYS A 167 6.28 -14.00 25.71
C LYS A 167 5.61 -15.34 26.07
N GLN A 168 4.38 -15.56 25.62
CA GLN A 168 3.60 -16.74 25.97
C GLN A 168 3.81 -17.92 25.01
N PHE A 169 3.90 -17.65 23.72
CA PHE A 169 3.93 -18.63 22.63
C PHE A 169 5.31 -18.79 22.00
N GLY A 170 6.28 -17.98 22.39
CA GLY A 170 7.63 -17.98 21.82
C GLY A 170 7.71 -17.27 20.47
N ILE A 171 8.77 -17.59 19.72
CA ILE A 171 9.03 -17.03 18.39
C ILE A 171 8.39 -17.94 17.34
N VAL A 172 7.41 -17.40 16.62
CA VAL A 172 6.72 -18.05 15.51
C VAL A 172 7.03 -17.29 14.24
N LYS A 173 7.56 -17.99 13.24
CA LYS A 173 8.03 -17.41 11.96
C LYS A 173 6.89 -16.70 11.23
N GLY A 174 7.14 -15.49 10.76
CA GLY A 174 6.16 -14.63 10.08
C GLY A 174 5.09 -14.03 10.99
N VAL A 175 5.13 -14.29 12.30
CA VAL A 175 4.09 -13.87 13.25
C VAL A 175 4.69 -13.10 14.44
N THR A 176 5.41 -13.78 15.35
CA THR A 176 6.01 -13.17 16.56
C THR A 176 7.54 -13.05 16.48
N ASP A 177 8.14 -13.50 15.38
CA ASP A 177 9.54 -13.21 15.05
C ASP A 177 9.78 -11.71 14.81
N LYS A 178 8.82 -11.06 14.15
CA LYS A 178 8.65 -9.60 14.07
C LYS A 178 7.95 -9.05 15.31
N LYS A 179 8.23 -7.78 15.65
CA LYS A 179 7.72 -7.10 16.86
C LYS A 179 6.32 -6.52 16.70
N TYR A 180 5.62 -6.77 15.60
CA TYR A 180 4.32 -6.15 15.32
C TYR A 180 3.39 -7.14 14.60
N TYR A 181 2.09 -6.88 14.67
CA TYR A 181 1.11 -7.51 13.80
C TYR A 181 0.72 -6.58 12.66
N ILE A 182 0.41 -7.17 11.50
CA ILE A 182 -0.13 -6.41 10.37
C ILE A 182 -1.48 -5.83 10.74
N ASN A 183 -1.70 -4.57 10.37
CA ASN A 183 -2.85 -3.82 10.82
C ASN A 183 -4.14 -4.34 10.16
N SER A 184 -5.17 -4.66 10.96
CA SER A 184 -6.49 -5.09 10.49
C SER A 184 -6.48 -6.14 9.37
N PHE A 185 -6.91 -5.77 8.15
CA PHE A 185 -7.04 -6.63 6.97
C PHE A 185 -5.96 -6.39 5.90
N HIS A 186 -4.94 -5.58 6.19
CA HIS A 186 -3.93 -5.24 5.20
C HIS A 186 -3.07 -6.44 4.80
N CYS A 187 -2.59 -6.42 3.57
CA CYS A 187 -1.57 -7.38 3.12
C CYS A 187 -0.24 -7.18 3.86
N ASN A 188 0.61 -8.20 3.85
CA ASN A 188 1.95 -8.14 4.44
C ASN A 188 2.77 -6.99 3.82
N ILE A 189 3.27 -6.10 4.67
CA ILE A 189 4.04 -4.91 4.25
C ILE A 189 5.42 -5.24 3.66
N ARG A 190 5.93 -6.44 3.92
CA ARG A 190 7.21 -6.93 3.37
C ARG A 190 7.06 -7.48 1.95
N GLN A 191 5.82 -7.72 1.51
CA GLN A 191 5.55 -8.33 0.22
C GLN A 191 5.53 -7.25 -0.87
N GLU A 192 6.34 -7.43 -1.90
CA GLU A 192 6.25 -6.62 -3.11
C GLU A 192 4.95 -6.95 -3.84
N LEU A 193 4.02 -6.00 -3.84
CA LEU A 193 2.74 -6.08 -4.55
C LEU A 193 2.59 -4.91 -5.49
N ASP A 194 2.00 -5.16 -6.64
CA ASP A 194 1.52 -4.09 -7.50
C ASP A 194 0.45 -3.26 -6.76
N PRO A 195 0.46 -1.92 -6.88
CA PRO A 195 -0.46 -1.07 -6.13
C PRO A 195 -1.93 -1.40 -6.43
N VAL A 196 -2.27 -1.77 -7.66
CA VAL A 196 -3.64 -2.09 -8.08
C VAL A 196 -4.04 -3.48 -7.59
N ASP A 197 -3.12 -4.43 -7.62
CA ASP A 197 -3.36 -5.79 -7.10
C ASP A 197 -3.66 -5.74 -5.60
N LYS A 198 -2.88 -4.96 -4.83
CA LYS A 198 -3.14 -4.78 -3.40
C LYS A 198 -4.50 -4.15 -3.13
N MET A 199 -4.88 -3.11 -3.88
CA MET A 199 -6.23 -2.51 -3.77
C MET A 199 -7.31 -3.55 -4.05
N THR A 200 -7.11 -4.39 -5.07
CA THR A 200 -8.09 -5.41 -5.47
C THR A 200 -8.23 -6.51 -4.42
N ILE A 201 -7.12 -6.98 -3.85
CA ILE A 201 -7.09 -8.00 -2.79
C ILE A 201 -7.77 -7.47 -1.51
N GLU A 202 -7.53 -6.21 -1.16
CA GLU A 202 -8.08 -5.59 0.05
C GLU A 202 -9.53 -5.10 -0.13
N ALA A 203 -10.00 -4.81 -1.34
CA ALA A 203 -11.33 -4.26 -1.60
C ALA A 203 -12.50 -5.06 -0.98
N PRO A 204 -12.62 -6.39 -1.12
CA PRO A 204 -13.71 -7.12 -0.48
C PRO A 204 -13.67 -7.03 1.05
N LEU A 205 -12.46 -7.07 1.64
CA LEU A 205 -12.24 -6.96 3.07
C LEU A 205 -12.58 -5.56 3.59
N PHE A 206 -12.19 -4.54 2.81
CA PHE A 206 -12.59 -3.16 3.01
C PHE A 206 -14.11 -3.12 3.12
N HIS A 207 -14.86 -3.59 2.13
CA HIS A 207 -16.33 -3.47 2.11
C HIS A 207 -17.06 -4.20 3.25
N LEU A 208 -16.47 -5.23 3.84
CA LEU A 208 -16.99 -5.91 5.04
C LEU A 208 -16.74 -5.11 6.34
N SER A 209 -15.62 -4.37 6.46
CA SER A 209 -15.19 -3.67 7.68
C SER A 209 -15.79 -2.26 7.87
N LYS A 210 -17.12 -2.14 7.95
CA LYS A 210 -17.86 -0.86 7.77
C LYS A 210 -17.67 0.22 8.85
N GLY A 211 -17.18 -0.11 10.04
CA GLY A 211 -17.05 0.82 11.17
C GLY A 211 -15.81 1.71 11.12
N GLY A 212 -14.80 1.33 10.35
CA GLY A 212 -13.57 2.11 10.18
C GLY A 212 -12.54 1.31 9.42
N ARG A 213 -12.08 1.84 8.29
CA ARG A 213 -11.28 1.11 7.31
C ARG A 213 -10.55 2.07 6.39
N ILE A 214 -9.36 1.69 5.97
CA ILE A 214 -8.55 2.40 4.99
C ILE A 214 -7.69 1.37 4.25
N THR A 215 -7.31 1.66 3.01
CA THR A 215 -6.29 0.90 2.27
C THR A 215 -5.13 1.82 1.96
N TYR A 216 -3.90 1.34 2.19
CA TYR A 216 -2.68 2.08 1.87
C TYR A 216 -1.92 1.49 0.70
N THR A 217 -1.20 2.35 0.00
CA THR A 217 -0.18 1.99 -0.97
C THR A 217 1.09 2.79 -0.67
N GLU A 218 2.22 2.09 -0.55
CA GLU A 218 3.55 2.71 -0.44
C GLU A 218 4.06 3.01 -1.85
N LEU A 219 4.32 4.29 -2.14
CA LEU A 219 4.88 4.75 -3.41
C LEU A 219 6.18 5.51 -3.15
N PRO A 220 7.19 5.37 -4.04
CA PRO A 220 8.40 6.19 -3.96
C PRO A 220 8.07 7.67 -4.14
N ASN A 221 8.98 8.56 -3.74
CA ASN A 221 8.84 10.00 -3.92
C ASN A 221 8.99 10.41 -5.40
N VAL A 222 7.97 10.08 -6.21
CA VAL A 222 7.91 10.43 -7.63
C VAL A 222 6.91 11.56 -7.87
N ARG A 223 7.31 12.53 -8.68
CA ARG A 223 6.46 13.65 -9.12
C ARG A 223 5.49 13.26 -10.27
N ASN A 224 5.10 11.98 -10.38
CA ASN A 224 4.26 11.48 -11.46
C ASN A 224 2.76 11.66 -11.14
N MET A 225 2.29 12.90 -11.18
CA MET A 225 0.90 13.26 -10.86
C MET A 225 -0.13 12.60 -11.77
N LYS A 226 0.24 12.29 -13.03
CA LYS A 226 -0.63 11.56 -13.96
C LYS A 226 -0.91 10.15 -13.44
N ALA A 227 0.11 9.44 -12.99
CA ALA A 227 -0.03 8.09 -12.44
C ALA A 227 -0.79 8.09 -11.11
N ILE A 228 -0.46 9.02 -10.20
CA ILE A 228 -1.17 9.19 -8.93
C ILE A 228 -2.66 9.45 -9.17
N GLY A 229 -3.00 10.32 -10.14
CA GLY A 229 -4.39 10.58 -10.52
C GLY A 229 -5.10 9.35 -11.10
N GLN A 230 -4.39 8.50 -11.86
CA GLN A 230 -4.96 7.24 -12.37
C GLN A 230 -5.22 6.23 -11.24
N LEU A 231 -4.27 6.05 -10.32
CA LEU A 231 -4.45 5.19 -9.14
C LEU A 231 -5.58 5.70 -8.23
N CYS A 232 -5.68 7.01 -8.02
CA CYS A 232 -6.77 7.62 -7.25
C CYS A 232 -8.14 7.30 -7.87
N ARG A 233 -8.27 7.42 -9.19
CA ARG A 233 -9.51 7.07 -9.89
C ARG A 233 -9.83 5.59 -9.76
N GLU A 234 -8.83 4.71 -9.76
CA GLU A 234 -9.07 3.28 -9.56
C GLU A 234 -9.54 2.97 -8.14
N ALA A 235 -8.89 3.53 -7.12
CA ALA A 235 -9.34 3.41 -5.73
C ALA A 235 -10.79 3.92 -5.56
N MET A 236 -11.15 5.02 -6.23
CA MET A 236 -12.52 5.53 -6.23
C MET A 236 -13.52 4.57 -6.90
N LYS A 237 -13.17 3.93 -8.03
CA LYS A 237 -14.02 2.91 -8.66
C LYS A 237 -14.25 1.71 -7.75
N LEU A 238 -13.22 1.31 -7.01
CA LEU A 238 -13.31 0.24 -6.00
C LEU A 238 -14.03 0.69 -4.71
N GLY A 239 -14.39 1.97 -4.58
CA GLY A 239 -15.08 2.52 -3.42
C GLY A 239 -14.23 2.59 -2.15
N LEU A 240 -12.91 2.71 -2.31
CA LEU A 240 -11.96 2.67 -1.20
C LEU A 240 -11.77 4.05 -0.58
N TYR A 241 -11.69 4.10 0.75
CA TYR A 241 -10.92 5.15 1.42
C TYR A 241 -9.45 4.76 1.29
N TRP A 242 -8.73 5.49 0.45
CA TRP A 242 -7.38 5.15 0.04
C TRP A 242 -6.38 6.25 0.41
N GLY A 243 -5.23 5.83 0.95
CA GLY A 243 -4.12 6.71 1.27
C GLY A 243 -2.84 6.26 0.58
N ILE A 244 -2.05 7.23 0.15
CA ILE A 244 -0.68 6.98 -0.33
C ILE A 244 0.29 7.32 0.80
N ASN A 245 1.26 6.45 1.02
CA ASN A 245 2.42 6.73 1.84
C ASN A 245 3.58 7.05 0.91
N ILE A 246 4.15 8.24 1.09
CA ILE A 246 5.32 8.73 0.36
C ILE A 246 6.32 9.16 1.42
N GLN A 247 7.59 8.78 1.24
CA GLN A 247 8.66 9.23 2.11
C GLN A 247 9.03 10.69 1.77
N LEU A 248 8.79 11.58 2.73
CA LEU A 248 9.02 13.01 2.60
C LEU A 248 10.10 13.43 3.60
N ASP A 249 11.35 13.08 3.32
CA ASP A 249 12.44 13.50 4.20
C ASP A 249 12.88 14.92 3.88
N GLU A 250 13.25 15.67 4.92
CA GLU A 250 13.73 17.04 4.83
C GLU A 250 15.01 17.23 5.65
N CYS A 251 16.03 17.82 5.05
CA CYS A 251 17.22 18.25 5.76
C CYS A 251 16.94 19.58 6.48
N LYS A 252 17.13 19.64 7.80
CA LYS A 252 16.85 20.84 8.59
C LYS A 252 17.89 21.95 8.44
N ASP A 253 19.06 21.64 7.92
CA ASP A 253 20.14 22.63 7.78
C ASP A 253 20.09 23.37 6.44
N CYS A 254 19.73 22.69 5.35
CA CYS A 254 19.65 23.29 4.01
C CYS A 254 18.24 23.35 3.40
N GLY A 255 17.24 22.69 4.02
CA GLY A 255 15.87 22.63 3.50
C GLY A 255 15.67 21.71 2.30
N HIS A 256 16.70 20.98 1.85
CA HIS A 256 16.57 20.02 0.76
C HIS A 256 15.60 18.89 1.15
N SER A 257 14.73 18.50 0.22
CA SER A 257 13.80 17.37 0.41
C SER A 257 14.07 16.28 -0.62
N SER A 258 14.49 15.11 -0.17
CA SER A 258 14.75 13.93 -0.99
C SER A 258 14.67 12.67 -0.14
N GLU A 259 14.68 11.48 -0.74
CA GLU A 259 14.96 10.24 0.02
C GLU A 259 16.44 10.23 0.43
N PHE A 260 16.73 10.41 1.73
CA PHE A 260 18.11 10.49 2.22
C PHE A 260 18.65 9.11 2.57
N PHE A 261 19.14 8.41 1.53
CA PHE A 261 19.88 7.16 1.71
C PHE A 261 21.08 7.38 2.65
N GLU A 262 21.32 6.44 3.58
CA GLU A 262 22.34 6.52 4.65
C GLU A 262 22.12 7.61 5.71
N HIS A 263 20.93 8.20 5.75
CA HIS A 263 20.57 9.27 6.69
C HIS A 263 21.52 10.48 6.65
N CYS A 264 21.99 10.82 5.46
CA CYS A 264 22.85 11.97 5.20
C CYS A 264 22.30 12.81 4.04
N CYS A 265 22.31 14.13 4.20
CA CYS A 265 21.83 15.05 3.18
C CYS A 265 22.72 14.98 1.93
N SER A 266 22.13 14.70 0.78
CA SER A 266 22.82 14.65 -0.51
C SER A 266 23.57 15.96 -0.83
N GLU A 267 22.96 17.11 -0.50
CA GLU A 267 23.50 18.45 -0.77
C GLU A 267 24.50 18.95 0.26
N CYS A 268 24.11 19.05 1.54
CA CYS A 268 24.94 19.68 2.57
C CYS A 268 25.70 18.67 3.47
N LYS A 269 25.52 17.37 3.24
CA LYS A 269 26.10 16.27 4.06
C LYS A 269 25.71 16.30 5.54
N SER A 270 24.69 17.08 5.90
CA SER A 270 24.15 17.09 7.26
C SER A 270 23.47 15.76 7.59
N THR A 271 23.56 15.35 8.86
CA THR A 271 22.78 14.23 9.42
C THR A 271 21.54 14.71 10.18
N ASN A 272 21.27 16.03 10.16
CA ASN A 272 20.10 16.64 10.77
C ASN A 272 18.89 16.53 9.83
N ILE A 273 18.33 15.33 9.78
CA ILE A 273 17.27 14.96 8.85
C ILE A 273 16.01 14.61 9.62
N VAL A 274 14.89 15.14 9.13
CA VAL A 274 13.55 14.78 9.57
C VAL A 274 12.93 13.87 8.52
N GLU A 275 12.66 12.64 8.90
CA GLU A 275 11.93 11.67 8.09
C GLU A 275 10.45 11.83 8.42
N ILE A 276 9.66 12.35 7.47
CA ILE A 276 8.20 12.46 7.61
C ILE A 276 7.59 11.23 6.94
N THR A 277 6.96 10.37 7.74
CA THR A 277 6.35 9.13 7.26
C THR A 277 5.02 8.88 7.95
N ARG A 278 4.11 8.18 7.26
CA ARG A 278 2.82 7.81 7.84
C ARG A 278 3.03 6.63 8.80
N VAL A 279 2.59 6.81 10.04
CA VAL A 279 2.68 5.79 11.08
C VAL A 279 1.59 4.76 10.82
N CYS A 280 0.34 5.05 11.18
CA CYS A 280 -0.82 4.23 10.80
C CYS A 280 -1.81 5.11 10.03
N GLY A 281 -2.68 5.84 10.74
CA GLY A 281 -3.64 6.81 10.19
C GLY A 281 -3.03 8.20 9.94
N TYR A 282 -2.06 8.59 10.76
CA TYR A 282 -1.54 9.95 10.81
C TYR A 282 -0.09 10.03 10.34
N ILE A 283 0.25 11.21 9.83
CA ILE A 283 1.63 11.58 9.49
C ILE A 283 2.36 11.89 10.80
N SER A 284 3.54 11.30 10.98
CA SER A 284 4.45 11.65 12.07
C SER A 284 5.84 11.85 11.51
N PHE A 285 6.74 12.31 12.37
CA PHE A 285 8.13 12.52 12.01
C PHE A 285 9.07 11.75 12.94
N ARG A 286 10.19 11.31 12.38
CA ARG A 286 11.34 10.79 13.12
C ARG A 286 12.53 11.68 12.86
N LEU A 287 13.31 11.94 13.91
CA LEU A 287 14.64 12.49 13.77
C LEU A 287 15.62 11.33 13.63
N VAL A 288 16.48 11.38 12.62
CA VAL A 288 17.56 10.40 12.42
C VAL A 288 18.45 10.30 13.67
N LYS A 289 18.74 11.43 14.32
CA LYS A 289 19.41 11.50 15.62
C LYS A 289 18.50 12.20 16.63
N GLY A 290 17.84 11.44 17.50
CA GLY A 290 17.00 11.99 18.56
C GLY A 290 15.99 10.99 19.13
N ARG A 291 15.18 11.44 20.10
CA ARG A 291 14.05 10.65 20.61
C ARG A 291 12.95 10.58 19.55
N SER A 292 12.70 9.38 19.02
CA SER A 292 11.53 9.10 18.20
C SER A 292 10.27 9.08 19.08
N ARG A 293 9.14 9.58 18.55
CA ARG A 293 7.82 9.44 19.20
C ARG A 293 7.19 8.06 18.97
N MET A 294 7.85 7.19 18.19
CA MET A 294 7.34 5.88 17.77
C MET A 294 7.98 4.74 18.57
N ASN A 295 7.19 3.69 18.84
CA ASN A 295 7.68 2.48 19.52
C ASN A 295 8.52 1.58 18.59
N ASP A 296 9.30 0.67 19.16
CA ASP A 296 10.19 -0.23 18.42
C ASP A 296 9.49 -1.10 17.37
N GLY A 297 8.28 -1.60 17.67
CA GLY A 297 7.52 -2.40 16.71
C GLY A 297 7.10 -1.59 15.49
N LYS A 298 6.75 -0.33 15.73
CA LYS A 298 6.38 0.61 14.67
C LYS A 298 7.56 1.03 13.83
N LEU A 299 8.72 1.24 14.44
CA LEU A 299 9.97 1.49 13.72
C LEU A 299 10.34 0.31 12.83
N GLN A 300 10.32 -0.91 13.38
CA GLN A 300 10.57 -2.12 12.59
C GLN A 300 9.57 -2.26 11.44
N GLU A 301 8.29 -2.02 11.68
CA GLU A 301 7.26 -2.10 10.63
C GLU A 301 7.54 -1.11 9.51
N ILE A 302 7.86 0.16 9.81
CA ILE A 302 8.17 1.17 8.78
C ILE A 302 9.42 0.81 7.99
N GLU A 303 10.49 0.37 8.66
CA GLU A 303 11.77 -0.02 8.02
C GLU A 303 11.61 -1.23 7.08
N GLU A 304 10.62 -2.08 7.33
CA GLU A 304 10.36 -3.29 6.55
C GLU A 304 9.29 -3.10 5.47
N ARG A 305 8.69 -1.91 5.35
CA ARG A 305 7.78 -1.60 4.25
C ARG A 305 8.53 -1.61 2.94
N VAL A 306 7.91 -2.23 1.94
CA VAL A 306 8.42 -2.17 0.57
C VAL A 306 7.51 -1.29 -0.28
N ASP A 307 8.15 -0.48 -1.13
CA ASP A 307 7.42 0.23 -2.17
C ASP A 307 6.72 -0.75 -3.10
N HIS A 308 5.47 -0.43 -3.42
CA HIS A 308 4.67 -1.20 -4.37
C HIS A 308 5.18 -0.98 -5.80
N VAL A 309 6.08 -0.01 -5.98
CA VAL A 309 6.62 0.38 -7.28
C VAL A 309 8.11 0.72 -7.15
N LYS A 310 9.00 -0.28 -7.21
CA LYS A 310 10.45 -0.02 -7.22
C LYS A 310 10.95 0.52 -8.56
N ALA A 311 11.93 1.43 -8.53
CA ALA A 311 12.64 1.88 -9.74
C ALA A 311 13.50 0.78 -10.40
N THR A 312 13.72 -0.34 -9.71
CA THR A 312 14.71 -1.36 -10.04
C THR A 312 14.08 -2.74 -10.26
N GLN A 313 14.65 -3.46 -11.23
CA GLN A 313 14.34 -4.85 -11.58
C GLN A 313 14.40 -5.85 -10.40
N SER A 314 13.27 -6.35 -9.85
CA SER A 314 13.23 -7.72 -9.29
C SER A 314 12.98 -8.69 -10.45
N LEU A 315 13.83 -9.74 -10.60
CA LEU A 315 14.03 -10.73 -11.70
C LEU A 315 12.96 -11.03 -12.81
N LYS A 316 11.75 -10.48 -12.76
CA LYS A 316 10.65 -10.58 -13.73
C LYS A 316 10.76 -9.54 -14.84
N PRO A 317 10.69 -9.92 -16.13
CA PRO A 317 10.87 -8.99 -17.27
C PRO A 317 9.78 -7.93 -17.43
N LEU A 318 8.64 -8.07 -16.75
CA LEU A 318 7.45 -7.22 -16.93
C LEU A 318 7.00 -6.63 -15.60
N LYS A 319 6.62 -5.34 -15.65
CA LYS A 319 6.00 -4.62 -14.53
C LYS A 319 4.74 -3.92 -15.03
N ASN A 320 3.58 -4.21 -14.41
CA ASN A 320 2.28 -3.86 -14.95
C ASN A 320 1.84 -2.40 -14.67
N ASN A 321 1.83 -1.96 -13.41
CA ASN A 321 1.41 -0.60 -13.03
C ASN A 321 2.60 0.24 -12.56
N ASP A 322 3.59 0.41 -13.44
CA ASP A 322 4.79 1.20 -13.14
C ASP A 322 4.51 2.71 -13.19
N ILE A 323 5.03 3.44 -12.21
CA ILE A 323 4.90 4.90 -12.07
C ILE A 323 6.24 5.63 -12.16
N VAL A 324 7.35 4.88 -12.24
CA VAL A 324 8.70 5.45 -12.24
C VAL A 324 9.17 5.73 -13.66
N ASN A 325 8.96 4.78 -14.58
CA ASN A 325 9.57 4.81 -15.91
C ASN A 325 8.69 5.49 -16.96
N GLY A 326 8.25 6.72 -16.68
CA GLY A 326 7.54 7.57 -17.63
C GLY A 326 6.25 8.18 -17.07
N PRO A 327 5.68 9.21 -17.73
CA PRO A 327 4.44 9.83 -17.28
C PRO A 327 3.24 8.89 -17.32
N GLY A 328 2.41 8.93 -16.28
CA GLY A 328 1.25 8.05 -16.12
C GLY A 328 1.64 6.63 -15.70
N LEU A 329 0.64 5.76 -15.62
CA LEU A 329 0.87 4.33 -15.41
C LEU A 329 1.42 3.67 -16.68
N ARG A 330 2.42 2.81 -16.50
CA ARG A 330 3.15 2.16 -17.57
C ARG A 330 3.20 0.66 -17.38
N VAL A 331 3.02 -0.09 -18.47
CA VAL A 331 3.62 -1.42 -18.56
C VAL A 331 5.09 -1.22 -18.91
N SER A 332 6.00 -1.63 -18.03
CA SER A 332 7.44 -1.54 -18.24
C SER A 332 8.00 -2.91 -18.61
N VAL A 333 8.68 -2.98 -19.76
CA VAL A 333 9.35 -4.16 -20.28
C VAL A 333 10.85 -3.98 -20.11
N TRP A 334 11.45 -4.86 -19.30
CA TRP A 334 12.85 -4.86 -18.98
C TRP A 334 13.58 -5.95 -19.76
N LEU A 335 14.42 -5.53 -20.71
CA LEU A 335 15.21 -6.43 -21.54
C LEU A 335 16.52 -6.85 -20.85
N ASN A 336 17.08 -7.98 -21.26
CA ASN A 336 18.34 -8.54 -20.78
C ASN A 336 19.40 -8.41 -21.88
N GLY A 337 20.68 -8.45 -21.50
CA GLY A 337 21.80 -8.26 -22.41
C GLY A 337 22.10 -6.78 -22.65
N CYS A 338 23.24 -6.31 -22.13
CA CYS A 338 23.71 -4.94 -22.34
C CYS A 338 25.18 -4.93 -22.75
N PRO A 339 25.54 -4.47 -23.96
CA PRO A 339 26.93 -4.37 -24.38
C PRO A 339 27.68 -3.21 -23.71
N HIS A 340 26.97 -2.24 -23.11
CA HIS A 340 27.59 -1.04 -22.55
C HIS A 340 28.22 -1.24 -21.17
N LYS A 341 27.61 -2.08 -20.32
CA LYS A 341 28.08 -2.41 -18.96
C LYS A 341 28.56 -1.19 -18.15
N CYS A 342 27.76 -0.13 -18.16
CA CYS A 342 28.13 1.16 -17.57
C CYS A 342 28.47 1.04 -16.08
N LYS A 343 29.59 1.62 -15.64
CA LYS A 343 29.98 1.65 -14.24
C LYS A 343 28.88 2.31 -13.39
N GLY A 344 28.49 1.66 -12.30
CA GLY A 344 27.46 2.17 -11.38
C GLY A 344 26.03 2.09 -11.92
N CYS A 345 25.77 1.35 -13.01
CA CYS A 345 24.42 1.11 -13.50
C CYS A 345 23.54 0.48 -12.41
N HIS A 346 22.25 0.84 -12.39
CA HIS A 346 21.26 0.28 -11.46
C HIS A 346 20.76 -1.11 -11.87
N ASN A 347 21.00 -1.50 -13.12
CA ASN A 347 20.47 -2.72 -13.74
C ASN A 347 21.59 -3.69 -14.17
N GLN A 348 22.65 -3.81 -13.37
CA GLN A 348 23.80 -4.67 -13.67
C GLN A 348 23.40 -6.14 -13.81
N GLN A 349 22.37 -6.55 -13.07
CA GLN A 349 21.76 -7.88 -13.16
C GLN A 349 21.18 -8.20 -14.54
N LEU A 350 20.95 -7.20 -15.40
CA LEU A 350 20.43 -7.37 -16.76
C LEU A 350 21.53 -7.39 -17.82
N TRP A 351 22.81 -7.32 -17.46
CA TRP A 351 23.89 -7.28 -18.44
C TRP A 351 24.07 -8.57 -19.23
N ASP A 352 23.71 -9.70 -18.63
CA ASP A 352 23.85 -11.00 -19.27
C ASP A 352 22.66 -11.29 -20.19
N TYR A 353 22.95 -11.79 -21.39
CA TYR A 353 21.99 -12.07 -22.47
C TYR A 353 21.08 -13.28 -22.22
N LYS A 354 21.07 -13.84 -21.02
CA LYS A 354 20.19 -14.95 -20.67
C LYS A 354 18.99 -14.41 -19.90
N PRO A 355 17.88 -14.06 -20.58
CA PRO A 355 16.63 -13.84 -19.86
C PRO A 355 16.22 -15.17 -19.22
N SER A 356 15.89 -15.14 -17.94
CA SER A 356 15.35 -16.29 -17.22
C SER A 356 14.01 -16.76 -17.81
N ILE A 357 13.31 -15.88 -18.55
CA ILE A 357 11.98 -16.10 -19.15
C ILE A 357 11.92 -15.36 -20.52
N PRO A 358 11.48 -16.00 -21.62
CA PRO A 358 11.28 -15.32 -22.91
C PRO A 358 10.24 -14.19 -22.84
N TYR A 359 10.42 -13.13 -23.65
CA TYR A 359 9.46 -12.03 -23.75
C TYR A 359 8.21 -12.45 -24.53
N ASN A 360 7.05 -12.44 -23.88
CA ASN A 360 5.77 -12.73 -24.50
C ASN A 360 5.06 -11.42 -24.91
N VAL A 361 4.98 -11.17 -26.22
CA VAL A 361 4.36 -9.95 -26.78
C VAL A 361 2.85 -9.90 -26.49
N ASP A 362 2.16 -11.04 -26.60
CA ASP A 362 0.72 -11.11 -26.34
C ASP A 362 0.40 -10.82 -24.87
N GLU A 363 1.27 -11.26 -23.96
CA GLU A 363 1.15 -10.94 -22.54
C GLU A 363 1.31 -9.43 -22.27
N ILE A 364 2.29 -8.78 -22.90
CA ILE A 364 2.51 -7.33 -22.78
C ILE A 364 1.27 -6.56 -23.24
N VAL A 365 0.76 -6.89 -24.43
CA VAL A 365 -0.45 -6.26 -24.97
C VAL A 365 -1.65 -6.52 -24.05
N LYS A 366 -1.83 -7.77 -23.59
CA LYS A 366 -2.91 -8.13 -22.67
C LYS A 366 -2.86 -7.30 -21.39
N LEU A 367 -1.69 -7.12 -20.79
CA LEU A 367 -1.52 -6.26 -19.62
C LEU A 367 -1.93 -4.82 -19.91
N MET A 368 -1.58 -4.28 -21.08
CA MET A 368 -1.98 -2.92 -21.48
C MET A 368 -3.49 -2.78 -21.76
N CYS A 369 -4.15 -3.86 -22.18
CA CYS A 369 -5.59 -3.89 -22.46
C CYS A 369 -6.46 -4.08 -21.21
N THR A 370 -5.90 -4.58 -20.09
CA THR A 370 -6.68 -4.92 -18.89
C THR A 370 -6.56 -3.86 -17.79
N GLY A 371 -7.68 -3.59 -17.13
CA GLY A 371 -7.75 -2.73 -15.96
C GLY A 371 -7.58 -1.25 -16.29
N ILE A 372 -6.66 -0.58 -15.59
CA ILE A 372 -6.41 0.85 -15.76
C ILE A 372 -5.67 1.10 -17.07
N GLN A 373 -6.02 2.17 -17.79
CA GLN A 373 -5.26 2.61 -18.96
C GLN A 373 -3.78 2.79 -18.63
N LYS A 374 -2.91 2.20 -19.45
CA LYS A 374 -1.45 2.24 -19.33
C LYS A 374 -0.78 2.56 -20.66
N ASP A 375 0.34 3.26 -20.58
CA ASP A 375 1.28 3.48 -21.69
C ASP A 375 2.43 2.44 -21.61
N LEU A 376 3.34 2.41 -22.58
CA LEU A 376 4.44 1.42 -22.63
C LEU A 376 5.80 2.07 -22.37
N SER A 377 6.65 1.37 -21.65
CA SER A 377 8.06 1.73 -21.46
C SER A 377 8.95 0.52 -21.72
N ILE A 378 9.94 0.66 -22.61
CA ILE A 378 10.90 -0.40 -22.95
C ILE A 378 12.29 0.06 -22.49
N LEU A 379 12.88 -0.70 -21.56
CA LEU A 379 14.13 -0.34 -20.89
C LEU A 379 14.86 -1.59 -20.37
N GLY A 380 15.83 -1.41 -19.47
CA GLY A 380 16.71 -2.48 -19.02
C GLY A 380 17.89 -2.66 -19.97
N GLY A 381 18.49 -3.86 -19.96
CA GLY A 381 19.62 -4.32 -20.78
C GLY A 381 20.13 -3.31 -21.81
N GLU A 382 19.88 -3.57 -23.08
CA GLU A 382 20.00 -2.59 -24.15
C GLU A 382 18.96 -2.92 -25.23
N PRO A 383 17.83 -2.20 -25.28
CA PRO A 383 16.73 -2.52 -26.20
C PRO A 383 17.10 -2.49 -27.69
N LEU A 384 18.14 -1.73 -28.05
CA LEU A 384 18.60 -1.60 -29.44
C LEU A 384 19.88 -2.39 -29.71
N ALA A 385 20.31 -3.26 -28.80
CA ALA A 385 21.40 -4.19 -29.07
C ALA A 385 21.00 -5.16 -30.19
N PRO A 386 21.97 -5.69 -30.98
CA PRO A 386 21.69 -6.62 -32.07
C PRO A 386 20.79 -7.80 -31.67
N GLU A 387 20.91 -8.29 -30.44
CA GLU A 387 20.14 -9.41 -29.91
C GLU A 387 18.69 -9.01 -29.53
N ASN A 388 18.45 -7.74 -29.21
CA ASN A 388 17.18 -7.24 -28.67
C ASN A 388 16.35 -6.44 -29.69
N VAL A 389 16.97 -5.83 -30.70
CA VAL A 389 16.30 -4.91 -31.63
C VAL A 389 15.07 -5.53 -32.30
N ASN A 390 15.14 -6.82 -32.64
CA ASN A 390 14.02 -7.55 -33.25
C ASN A 390 12.84 -7.73 -32.30
N ILE A 391 13.07 -8.07 -31.03
CA ILE A 391 11.98 -8.23 -30.06
C ILE A 391 11.39 -6.88 -29.68
N THR A 392 12.22 -5.85 -29.52
CA THR A 392 11.79 -4.47 -29.31
C THR A 392 10.88 -3.97 -30.42
N LEU A 393 11.26 -4.19 -31.69
CA LEU A 393 10.44 -3.83 -32.84
C LEU A 393 9.08 -4.56 -32.84
N LYS A 394 9.08 -5.87 -32.59
CA LYS A 394 7.84 -6.68 -32.51
C LYS A 394 6.88 -6.20 -31.43
N ILE A 395 7.41 -5.85 -30.24
CA ILE A 395 6.59 -5.30 -29.15
C ILE A 395 5.94 -3.99 -29.59
N CYS A 396 6.72 -3.05 -30.14
CA CYS A 396 6.20 -1.76 -30.59
C CYS A 396 5.15 -1.91 -31.70
N GLN A 397 5.39 -2.78 -32.69
CA GLN A 397 4.45 -3.05 -33.77
C GLN A 397 3.12 -3.61 -33.24
N ALA A 398 3.17 -4.63 -32.36
CA ALA A 398 1.97 -5.22 -31.77
C ALA A 398 1.15 -4.21 -30.96
N VAL A 399 1.83 -3.37 -30.16
CA VAL A 399 1.15 -2.33 -29.37
C VAL A 399 0.54 -1.26 -30.27
N LYS A 400 1.24 -0.74 -31.29
CA LYS A 400 0.65 0.25 -32.19
C LYS A 400 -0.46 -0.32 -33.08
N GLN A 401 -0.42 -1.61 -33.40
CA GLN A 401 -1.49 -2.28 -34.15
C GLN A 401 -2.78 -2.39 -33.32
N ILE A 402 -2.67 -2.77 -32.05
CA ILE A 402 -3.84 -3.06 -31.19
C ILE A 402 -4.30 -1.82 -30.42
N LEU A 403 -3.37 -0.95 -30.05
CA LEU A 403 -3.57 0.23 -29.22
C LEU A 403 -2.83 1.45 -29.82
N PRO A 404 -3.27 1.97 -30.99
CA PRO A 404 -2.54 2.98 -31.77
C PRO A 404 -2.26 4.28 -31.00
N ASP A 405 -3.17 4.67 -30.11
CA ASP A 405 -3.07 5.92 -29.32
C ASP A 405 -2.18 5.80 -28.09
N ARG A 406 -1.59 4.62 -27.82
CA ARG A 406 -0.75 4.41 -26.64
C ARG A 406 0.64 4.96 -26.86
N ASN A 407 1.12 5.66 -25.84
CA ASN A 407 2.44 6.26 -25.85
C ASN A 407 3.50 5.19 -25.55
N ILE A 408 4.58 5.16 -26.33
CA ILE A 408 5.69 4.22 -26.15
C ILE A 408 6.98 5.00 -25.88
N TRP A 409 7.63 4.71 -24.76
CA TRP A 409 8.96 5.22 -24.43
C TRP A 409 10.00 4.12 -24.58
N LEU A 410 11.17 4.49 -25.07
CA LEU A 410 12.29 3.58 -25.24
C LEU A 410 13.57 4.20 -24.68
N TRP A 411 14.26 3.46 -23.80
CA TRP A 411 15.58 3.82 -23.30
C TRP A 411 16.65 3.09 -24.08
N THR A 412 17.77 3.75 -24.36
CA THR A 412 18.95 3.15 -24.99
C THR A 412 20.22 3.83 -24.49
N GLY A 413 21.31 3.07 -24.41
CA GLY A 413 22.65 3.57 -24.14
C GLY A 413 23.38 4.07 -25.39
N TYR A 414 22.81 3.91 -26.59
CA TYR A 414 23.31 4.55 -27.80
C TYR A 414 22.86 6.02 -27.87
N ASP A 415 23.64 6.84 -28.55
CA ASP A 415 23.23 8.21 -28.87
C ASP A 415 22.26 8.20 -30.06
N TYR A 416 21.30 9.13 -30.10
CA TYR A 416 20.31 9.27 -31.17
C TYR A 416 20.91 9.17 -32.57
N GLU A 417 22.06 9.79 -32.78
CA GLU A 417 22.77 9.84 -34.06
C GLU A 417 23.15 8.43 -34.57
N GLN A 418 23.31 7.46 -33.67
CA GLN A 418 23.64 6.07 -33.98
C GLN A 418 22.40 5.22 -34.32
N VAL A 419 21.21 5.63 -33.87
CA VAL A 419 19.99 4.80 -33.91
C VAL A 419 18.82 5.44 -34.65
N LYS A 420 18.94 6.70 -35.10
CA LYS A 420 17.88 7.47 -35.79
C LYS A 420 17.27 6.76 -37.00
N ASP A 421 18.03 5.89 -37.67
CA ASP A 421 17.60 5.18 -38.88
C ASP A 421 16.93 3.83 -38.57
N PHE A 422 16.82 3.44 -37.29
CA PHE A 422 16.18 2.19 -36.90
C PHE A 422 14.66 2.30 -37.08
N GLU A 423 14.04 1.23 -37.61
CA GLU A 423 12.59 1.21 -37.89
C GLU A 423 11.73 1.55 -36.67
N VAL A 424 12.18 1.13 -35.48
CA VAL A 424 11.47 1.36 -34.22
C VAL A 424 11.27 2.84 -33.90
N MET A 425 12.10 3.76 -34.43
CA MET A 425 11.96 5.20 -34.24
C MET A 425 10.63 5.74 -34.79
N LYS A 426 10.03 5.06 -35.78
CA LYS A 426 8.72 5.41 -36.35
C LYS A 426 7.53 4.96 -35.49
N LEU A 427 7.79 4.09 -34.51
CA LEU A 427 6.75 3.46 -33.70
C LEU A 427 6.75 3.95 -32.25
N ILE A 428 7.85 4.55 -31.79
CA ILE A 428 7.95 5.09 -30.45
C ILE A 428 7.61 6.59 -30.44
N ASP A 429 7.28 7.10 -29.27
CA ASP A 429 6.87 8.49 -29.10
C ASP A 429 7.93 9.32 -28.35
N VAL A 430 8.77 8.66 -27.53
CA VAL A 430 9.86 9.28 -26.79
C VAL A 430 11.06 8.35 -26.75
N LEU A 431 12.24 8.89 -27.07
CA LEU A 431 13.52 8.21 -26.92
C LEU A 431 14.28 8.82 -25.74
N VAL A 432 14.78 7.99 -24.83
CA VAL A 432 15.77 8.41 -23.83
C VAL A 432 17.10 7.80 -24.22
N ASP A 433 18.05 8.65 -24.62
CA ASP A 433 19.30 8.20 -25.24
C ASP A 433 20.53 8.40 -24.34
N GLY A 434 21.63 7.77 -24.75
CA GLY A 434 22.94 7.92 -24.14
C GLY A 434 23.19 7.01 -22.92
N LYS A 435 24.47 6.67 -22.74
CA LYS A 435 24.93 5.83 -21.62
C LYS A 435 24.71 6.50 -20.27
N PHE A 436 24.45 5.69 -19.24
CA PHE A 436 24.60 6.14 -17.87
C PHE A 436 26.06 6.49 -17.56
N ILE A 437 26.31 7.69 -17.03
CA ILE A 437 27.63 8.15 -16.56
C ILE A 437 27.55 8.43 -15.06
N GLN A 438 28.29 7.66 -14.26
CA GLN A 438 28.25 7.74 -12.79
C GLN A 438 28.62 9.13 -12.26
N GLU A 439 29.61 9.77 -12.88
CA GLU A 439 30.10 11.11 -12.52
C GLU A 439 29.07 12.21 -12.82
N LYS A 440 28.10 11.93 -13.69
CA LYS A 440 27.00 12.81 -14.07
C LYS A 440 25.66 12.40 -13.47
N LYS A 441 25.67 11.46 -12.50
CA LYS A 441 24.47 10.97 -11.83
C LYS A 441 23.79 12.12 -11.10
N ASP A 442 22.49 12.28 -11.33
CA ASP A 442 21.66 13.26 -10.64
C ASP A 442 20.28 12.65 -10.40
N VAL A 443 19.92 12.53 -9.12
CA VAL A 443 18.67 11.91 -8.66
C VAL A 443 17.46 12.83 -8.78
N SER A 444 17.67 14.12 -9.04
CA SER A 444 16.60 15.09 -9.27
C SER A 444 16.04 15.04 -10.69
N LEU A 445 16.76 14.40 -11.62
CA LEU A 445 16.36 14.27 -13.01
C LEU A 445 15.13 13.37 -13.16
N GLN A 446 14.17 13.81 -13.98
CA GLN A 446 13.02 12.99 -14.33
C GLN A 446 13.40 11.98 -15.42
N TYR A 447 13.07 10.71 -15.19
CA TYR A 447 13.10 9.62 -16.20
C TYR A 447 14.48 9.27 -16.79
N ARG A 448 15.58 9.85 -16.29
CA ARG A 448 16.97 9.56 -16.70
C ARG A 448 17.89 9.58 -15.49
N GLY A 449 19.01 8.85 -15.59
CA GLY A 449 19.93 8.66 -14.46
C GLY A 449 21.14 9.59 -14.44
N SER A 450 21.48 10.22 -15.56
CA SER A 450 22.65 11.09 -15.68
C SER A 450 22.41 12.25 -16.65
N THR A 451 23.03 13.41 -16.38
CA THR A 451 22.76 14.67 -17.09
C THR A 451 23.11 14.67 -18.58
N ASN A 452 23.92 13.71 -19.05
CA ASN A 452 24.22 13.55 -20.48
C ASN A 452 23.10 12.87 -21.27
N GLN A 453 22.19 12.15 -20.61
CA GLN A 453 21.13 11.43 -21.29
C GLN A 453 20.06 12.44 -21.74
N ARG A 454 19.55 12.33 -22.98
CA ARG A 454 18.57 13.27 -23.52
C ARG A 454 17.21 12.58 -23.64
N ILE A 455 16.13 13.34 -23.47
CA ILE A 455 14.76 12.88 -23.71
C ILE A 455 14.29 13.55 -24.99
N LEU A 456 14.12 12.78 -26.06
CA LEU A 456 14.06 13.24 -27.43
C LEU A 456 12.77 12.85 -28.13
N ASN A 457 12.38 13.65 -29.12
CA ASN A 457 11.48 13.22 -30.17
C ASN A 457 12.24 12.23 -31.09
N PRO A 458 11.75 10.99 -31.26
CA PRO A 458 12.46 9.97 -32.03
C PRO A 458 12.53 10.26 -33.54
N LEU A 459 11.64 11.10 -34.08
CA LEU A 459 11.62 11.46 -35.49
C LEU A 459 12.52 12.66 -35.82
N THR A 460 12.60 13.65 -34.92
CA THR A 460 13.34 14.90 -35.17
C THR A 460 14.67 14.99 -34.44
N GLY A 461 14.88 14.19 -33.39
CA GLY A 461 16.05 14.30 -32.51
C GLY A 461 16.01 15.52 -31.57
N GLU A 462 14.92 16.28 -31.58
CA GLU A 462 14.78 17.46 -30.72
C GLU A 462 14.53 17.08 -29.27
N VAL A 463 15.15 17.83 -28.36
CA VAL A 463 14.96 17.65 -26.91
C VAL A 463 13.55 18.08 -26.51
N LEU A 464 12.83 17.19 -25.81
CA LEU A 464 11.50 17.44 -25.30
C LEU A 464 11.57 18.27 -24.01
N ALA A 465 11.47 19.60 -24.16
CA ALA A 465 11.62 20.55 -23.04
C ALA A 465 10.68 20.33 -21.85
N LYS A 466 9.52 19.69 -22.06
CA LYS A 466 8.57 19.34 -20.99
C LYS A 466 9.10 18.31 -19.97
N TYR A 467 10.25 17.68 -20.24
CA TYR A 467 10.90 16.70 -19.37
C TYR A 467 12.33 17.10 -18.96
N MET A 468 12.73 18.33 -19.25
CA MET A 468 13.96 18.93 -18.68
C MET A 468 13.67 19.43 -17.28
#